data_AF-A0A2N2TBM0-F1
#
_entry.id   AF-A0A2N2TBM0-F1
#
_cell.length_a   1.000
_cell.length_b   1.000
_cell.length_c   1.000
_cell.angle_alpha   90.00
_cell.angle_beta   90.00
_cell.angle_gamma   90.00
#
_symmetry.space_group_name_H-M   'P 1'
#
loop_
_entity.id
_entity.type
_entity.pdbx_description
1 polymer ?
#
loop_
_entity_poly.entity_id
_entity_poly.type
_entity_poly.pdbx_seq_one_letter_code
_entity_poly.pdbx_strand_id
1 'polypeptide(L)'
;LAQLAQGLPDAYTVYHGVHWTRVNQGHALVGEIDFAIVNPAGNLLLIEQKSGYLSETPEGLSKQYDKKEKRVPAQMARSVDALRNRLNKYCTGEKPTLDSLLYCPDYSVRQPGTAGIDPARIVDASRREHLIHTIRSLLPEHEPARPLAAEIHRFLRNELRLVPDVATVIGQARTLYTRLSGGLAEWARNIECEPFRLRVIGTAGSGKTQLALNVLQDAVNAGRRPLYVCYNRPLADHVALIAPAGATVATYHQLCDRILRSTGQVPDFTRPGAFEALETFIADYQPDAGWQFDELVIDEGQDFQPAWRDNLMKLLRPAGRAWWLEDPMQNLYGRPPVELPGWVVLRALTNYRTPRDILAYLKRLVGPAQPIESGSPLDGSDVEILTYASHAELMDKTKTAITRGLGAGFKKDSIALVTYRGREHSRFTPLDKLGPHPLKAFTGQYDLLGSPVYSEGELLIDSVHRFKGQSAPCIVFTEIDFEELDEAALRKLFVGMTRATMKLVLVVSERAAKAMLERPGD
;
A
#
# COMPACT_ATOMS: atom_id res chain seq x y z
N LEU A 1 -0.51 27.15 13.34
CA LEU A 1 -0.34 27.97 12.11
C LEU A 1 -1.10 29.31 12.18
N ALA A 2 -2.43 29.33 12.33
CA ALA A 2 -3.20 30.59 12.38
C ALA A 2 -2.70 31.61 13.43
N GLN A 3 -2.34 31.14 14.63
CA GLN A 3 -1.77 31.98 15.69
C GLN A 3 -0.42 32.61 15.30
N LEU A 4 0.44 31.89 14.58
CA LEU A 4 1.72 32.42 14.11
C LEU A 4 1.52 33.44 12.99
N ALA A 5 0.60 33.18 12.06
CA ALA A 5 0.28 34.07 10.95
C ALA A 5 -0.36 35.39 11.40
N GLN A 6 -1.16 35.38 12.48
CA GLN A 6 -1.77 36.60 13.02
C GLN A 6 -0.84 37.36 13.98
N GLY A 7 0.07 36.64 14.67
CA GLY A 7 0.89 37.21 15.74
C GLY A 7 2.29 37.68 15.32
N LEU A 8 2.88 37.09 14.28
CA LEU A 8 4.20 37.49 13.80
C LEU A 8 4.09 38.58 12.72
N PRO A 9 4.99 39.59 12.73
CA PRO A 9 5.10 40.55 11.64
C PRO A 9 5.44 39.90 10.29
N ASP A 10 5.05 40.54 9.19
CA ASP A 10 5.34 40.10 7.81
C ASP A 10 6.84 39.97 7.49
N ALA A 11 7.70 40.51 8.34
CA ALA A 11 9.15 40.37 8.27
C ALA A 11 9.63 38.92 8.51
N TYR A 12 8.83 38.09 9.17
CA TYR A 12 9.14 36.68 9.39
C TYR A 12 8.53 35.79 8.31
N THR A 13 9.25 34.76 7.91
CA THR A 13 8.69 33.68 7.09
C THR A 13 8.51 32.44 7.94
N VAL A 14 7.29 31.91 7.97
CA VAL A 14 6.96 30.67 8.68
C VAL A 14 6.88 29.52 7.68
N TYR A 15 7.68 28.49 7.93
CA TYR A 15 7.62 27.21 7.25
C TYR A 15 7.01 26.16 8.19
N HIS A 16 6.20 25.26 7.66
CA HIS A 16 5.58 24.18 8.42
C HIS A 16 5.83 22.83 7.73
N GLY A 17 5.91 21.75 8.50
CA GLY A 17 6.12 20.39 7.96
C GLY A 17 7.47 20.25 7.24
N VAL A 18 8.56 20.70 7.87
CA VAL A 18 9.90 20.59 7.29
C VAL A 18 10.40 19.15 7.50
N HIS A 19 10.37 18.36 6.44
CA HIS A 19 10.88 16.99 6.43
C HIS A 19 12.26 16.92 5.81
N TRP A 20 13.12 16.04 6.32
CA TRP A 20 14.36 15.69 5.63
C TRP A 20 14.73 14.23 5.74
N THR A 21 15.35 13.74 4.67
CA THR A 21 15.95 12.41 4.58
C THR A 21 17.46 12.51 4.63
N ARG A 22 18.10 11.87 5.62
CA ARG A 22 19.55 11.66 5.63
C ARG A 22 19.88 10.45 4.78
N VAL A 23 20.47 10.62 3.59
CA VAL A 23 21.11 9.51 2.87
C VAL A 23 22.53 9.39 3.38
N ASN A 24 22.81 8.41 4.23
CA ASN A 24 24.19 8.05 4.58
C ASN A 24 24.32 6.54 4.44
N GLN A 25 25.24 6.09 3.57
CA GLN A 25 25.67 4.69 3.41
C GLN A 25 24.55 3.64 3.64
N GLY A 26 23.51 3.68 2.80
CA GLY A 26 22.51 2.62 2.72
C GLY A 26 21.23 2.80 3.54
N HIS A 27 21.12 3.75 4.47
CA HIS A 27 19.87 4.00 5.23
C HIS A 27 19.41 5.47 5.12
N ALA A 28 18.11 5.67 4.88
CA ALA A 28 17.45 6.97 4.92
C ALA A 28 16.79 7.18 6.30
N LEU A 29 17.36 8.05 7.13
CA LEU A 29 16.69 8.50 8.37
C LEU A 29 15.82 9.72 8.05
N VAL A 30 14.51 9.61 8.25
CA VAL A 30 13.54 10.70 8.10
C VAL A 30 13.40 11.46 9.42
N GLY A 31 13.62 12.78 9.40
CA GLY A 31 13.28 13.69 10.49
C GLY A 31 12.16 14.65 10.08
N GLU A 32 11.32 15.03 11.03
CA GLU A 32 10.19 15.96 10.87
C GLU A 32 10.32 17.08 11.92
N ILE A 33 10.16 18.34 11.48
CA ILE A 33 10.02 19.52 12.32
C ILE A 33 8.66 20.17 12.02
N ASP A 34 7.88 20.47 13.06
CA ASP A 34 6.54 21.03 12.91
C ASP A 34 6.58 22.43 12.28
N PHE A 35 7.45 23.32 12.77
CA PHE A 35 7.65 24.66 12.18
C PHE A 35 9.11 25.09 12.16
N ALA A 36 9.50 25.82 11.12
CA ALA A 36 10.75 26.56 11.06
C ALA A 36 10.44 28.03 10.73
N ILE A 37 10.89 28.94 11.58
CA ILE A 37 10.67 30.38 11.42
C ILE A 37 11.98 31.01 10.98
N VAL A 38 11.94 31.86 9.96
CA VAL A 38 13.09 32.58 9.41
C VAL A 38 12.88 34.07 9.57
N ASN A 39 13.87 34.78 10.12
CA ASN A 39 13.86 36.24 10.22
C ASN A 39 14.51 36.91 8.98
N PRO A 40 14.47 38.24 8.85
CA PRO A 40 15.07 38.96 7.71
C PRO A 40 16.55 38.69 7.51
N ALA A 41 17.29 38.40 8.58
CA ALA A 41 18.72 38.09 8.53
C ALA A 41 19.02 36.65 8.08
N GLY A 42 18.01 35.79 7.90
CA GLY A 42 18.18 34.38 7.51
C GLY A 42 18.47 33.44 8.67
N ASN A 43 18.32 33.87 9.93
CA ASN A 43 18.43 33.02 11.10
C ASN A 43 17.15 32.20 11.30
N LEU A 44 17.28 31.03 11.93
CA LEU A 44 16.19 30.05 12.05
C LEU A 44 15.86 29.72 13.50
N LEU A 45 14.55 29.64 13.78
CA LEU A 45 14.01 29.04 15.00
C LEU A 45 13.13 27.84 14.64
N LEU A 46 13.49 26.66 15.12
CA LEU A 46 12.71 25.44 14.96
C LEU A 46 11.73 25.28 16.12
N ILE A 47 10.46 25.04 15.82
CA ILE A 47 9.46 24.76 16.84
C ILE A 47 9.06 23.29 16.71
N GLU A 48 9.28 22.55 17.79
CA GLU A 48 8.71 21.21 17.98
C GLU A 48 7.42 21.36 18.78
N GLN A 49 6.31 20.94 18.21
CA GLN A 49 5.00 20.98 18.85
C GLN A 49 4.64 19.60 19.42
N LYS A 50 4.37 19.54 20.73
CA LYS A 50 3.86 18.31 21.37
C LYS A 50 2.49 18.56 21.99
N SER A 51 1.46 17.96 21.40
CA SER A 51 0.11 17.94 21.94
C SER A 51 -0.15 16.76 22.87
N GLY A 52 -1.08 16.92 23.81
CA GLY A 52 -1.43 15.91 24.83
C GLY A 52 -0.44 15.77 25.99
N TYR A 53 -0.62 14.71 26.80
CA TYR A 53 0.18 14.47 28.00
C TYR A 53 1.65 14.15 27.69
N LEU A 54 2.55 14.74 28.48
CA LEU A 54 3.98 14.42 28.54
C LEU A 54 4.32 13.79 29.90
N SER A 55 5.33 12.93 29.90
CA SER A 55 5.93 12.37 31.10
C SER A 55 7.19 13.16 31.45
N GLU A 56 7.36 13.49 32.74
CA GLU A 56 8.56 14.15 33.26
C GLU A 56 9.42 13.08 33.95
N THR A 57 10.58 12.75 33.38
CA THR A 57 11.54 11.79 33.96
C THR A 57 12.80 12.52 34.45
N PRO A 58 13.66 11.86 35.27
CA PRO A 58 14.95 12.44 35.67
C PRO A 58 15.86 12.81 34.49
N GLU A 59 15.62 12.24 33.31
CA GLU A 59 16.39 12.50 32.09
C GLU A 59 15.68 13.45 31.11
N GLY A 60 14.57 14.08 31.51
CA GLY A 60 13.87 15.11 30.75
C GLY A 60 12.44 14.78 30.38
N LEU A 61 11.85 15.64 29.56
CA LEU A 61 10.51 15.42 29.02
C LEU A 61 10.51 14.23 28.05
N SER A 62 9.56 13.32 28.24
CA SER A 62 9.33 12.20 27.35
C SER A 62 7.88 12.14 26.90
N LYS A 63 7.67 11.60 25.70
CA LYS A 63 6.35 11.29 25.19
C LYS A 63 6.27 9.79 25.00
N GLN A 64 5.30 9.19 25.67
CA GLN A 64 5.03 7.77 25.54
C GLN A 64 4.22 7.54 24.27
N TYR A 65 4.80 6.77 23.36
CA TYR A 65 4.10 6.15 22.24
C TYR A 65 3.99 4.67 22.59
N ASP A 66 2.83 4.03 22.39
CA ASP A 66 2.45 2.66 22.79
C ASP A 66 3.55 1.76 23.42
N LYS A 67 4.67 1.47 22.73
CA LYS A 67 5.77 0.62 23.24
C LYS A 67 7.16 1.29 23.31
N LYS A 68 7.29 2.58 23.01
CA LYS A 68 8.57 3.32 23.04
C LYS A 68 8.39 4.69 23.66
N GLU A 69 9.16 4.92 24.71
CA GLU A 69 9.37 6.25 25.24
C GLU A 69 10.32 7.03 24.32
N LYS A 70 9.86 8.17 23.81
CA LYS A 70 10.73 9.10 23.07
C LYS A 70 11.03 10.31 23.92
N ARG A 71 12.31 10.55 24.19
CA ARG A 71 12.79 11.76 24.88
C ARG A 71 12.69 12.96 23.94
N VAL A 72 11.91 13.96 24.35
CA VAL A 72 11.68 15.19 23.59
C VAL A 72 12.97 15.99 23.41
N PRO A 73 13.82 16.21 24.43
CA PRO A 73 15.08 16.94 24.26
C PRO A 73 16.03 16.28 23.25
N ALA A 74 16.13 14.94 23.30
CA ALA A 74 16.96 14.18 22.38
C ALA A 74 16.43 14.20 20.94
N GLN A 75 15.12 14.35 20.73
CA GLN A 75 14.55 14.55 19.40
C GLN A 75 14.86 15.95 18.87
N MET A 76 14.69 16.98 19.69
CA MET A 76 14.96 18.37 19.31
C MET A 76 16.44 18.58 18.97
N ALA A 77 17.36 18.09 19.82
CA ALA A 77 18.80 18.18 19.57
C ALA A 77 19.20 17.50 18.26
N ARG A 78 18.71 16.28 18.00
CA ARG A 78 18.95 15.57 16.74
C ARG A 78 18.43 16.34 15.52
N SER A 79 17.28 17.01 15.66
CA SER A 79 16.66 17.77 14.58
C SER A 79 17.46 19.03 14.25
N VAL A 80 17.90 19.77 15.28
CA VAL A 80 18.79 20.92 15.16
C VAL A 80 20.11 20.52 14.52
N ASP A 81 20.77 19.47 15.03
CA ASP A 81 22.07 19.03 14.51
C ASP A 81 21.98 18.54 13.06
N ALA A 82 20.92 17.82 12.71
CA ALA A 82 20.71 17.35 11.36
C ALA A 82 20.52 18.52 10.39
N LEU A 83 19.67 19.50 10.72
CA LEU A 83 19.42 20.65 9.87
C LEU A 83 20.68 21.55 9.78
N ARG A 84 21.35 21.80 10.90
CA ARG A 84 22.61 22.56 10.96
C ARG A 84 23.68 21.97 10.05
N ASN A 85 23.85 20.65 10.08
CA ASN A 85 24.83 19.97 9.22
C ASN A 85 24.52 20.12 7.73
N ARG A 86 23.25 20.21 7.35
CA ARG A 86 22.84 20.40 5.95
C ARG A 86 22.97 21.85 5.50
N LEU A 87 22.52 22.78 6.34
CA LEU A 87 22.71 24.21 6.14
C LEU A 87 24.20 24.55 5.99
N ASN A 88 25.06 23.98 6.84
CA ASN A 88 26.51 24.16 6.75
C ASN A 88 27.14 23.59 5.48
N LYS A 89 26.51 22.59 4.84
CA LYS A 89 26.96 22.04 3.55
C LYS A 89 26.41 22.84 2.37
N TYR A 90 25.21 23.40 2.51
CA TYR A 90 24.53 24.14 1.44
C TYR A 90 25.01 25.59 1.37
N CYS A 91 25.11 26.28 2.51
CA CYS A 91 25.64 27.63 2.62
C CYS A 91 27.16 27.57 2.74
N THR A 92 27.86 27.92 1.66
CA THR A 92 29.33 27.91 1.61
C THR A 92 29.97 29.18 2.18
N GLY A 93 29.18 30.22 2.42
CA GLY A 93 29.62 31.51 2.98
C GLY A 93 29.22 31.68 4.44
N GLU A 94 28.48 32.76 4.72
CA GLU A 94 27.94 33.04 6.05
C GLU A 94 26.96 31.96 6.50
N LYS A 95 26.94 31.65 7.80
CA LYS A 95 26.12 30.56 8.37
C LYS A 95 25.00 31.13 9.22
N PRO A 96 23.78 30.57 9.16
CA PRO A 96 22.68 31.04 9.98
C PRO A 96 22.86 30.61 11.43
N THR A 97 22.35 31.39 12.38
CA THR A 97 22.06 30.87 13.71
C THR A 97 20.84 29.96 13.61
N LEU A 98 20.87 28.87 14.37
CA LEU A 98 19.82 27.88 14.40
C LEU A 98 19.52 27.53 15.85
N ASP A 99 18.31 27.84 16.27
CA ASP A 99 17.79 27.58 17.60
C ASP A 99 16.54 26.69 17.56
N SER A 100 16.13 26.20 18.73
CA SER A 100 14.89 25.43 18.88
C SER A 100 14.06 25.86 20.08
N LEU A 101 12.75 25.65 19.96
CA LEU A 101 11.70 25.94 20.93
C LEU A 101 10.77 24.72 21.05
N LEU A 102 10.42 24.35 22.27
CA LEU A 102 9.35 23.39 22.54
C LEU A 102 8.03 24.15 22.75
N TYR A 103 7.00 23.77 22.01
CA TYR A 103 5.64 24.25 22.21
C TYR A 103 4.71 23.10 22.62
N CYS A 104 4.17 23.14 23.84
CA CYS A 104 3.24 22.13 24.34
C CYS A 104 1.95 22.78 24.86
N PRO A 105 0.98 23.08 23.97
CA PRO A 105 -0.21 23.86 24.32
C PRO A 105 -1.17 23.17 25.31
N ASP A 106 -1.10 21.84 25.40
CA ASP A 106 -2.04 21.02 26.18
C ASP A 106 -1.43 20.49 27.50
N TYR A 107 -0.19 20.89 27.81
CA TYR A 107 0.54 20.37 28.96
C TYR A 107 1.25 21.51 29.71
N SER A 108 1.19 21.53 31.03
CA SER A 108 1.99 22.45 31.86
C SER A 108 3.17 21.70 32.45
N VAL A 109 4.39 22.18 32.18
CA VAL A 109 5.62 21.53 32.65
C VAL A 109 5.81 21.85 34.12
N ARG A 110 5.83 20.83 34.97
CA ARG A 110 5.85 20.98 36.44
C ARG A 110 7.24 21.32 36.94
N GLN A 111 8.28 20.75 36.33
CA GLN A 111 9.69 20.98 36.69
C GLN A 111 10.52 21.40 35.46
N PRO A 112 10.45 22.68 35.05
CA PRO A 112 11.18 23.16 33.87
C PRO A 112 12.70 22.93 33.95
N GLY A 113 13.28 22.99 35.14
CA GLY A 113 14.72 22.79 35.36
C GLY A 113 15.22 21.36 35.12
N THR A 114 14.34 20.36 35.18
CA THR A 114 14.68 18.94 34.93
C THR A 114 14.14 18.44 33.59
N ALA A 115 13.47 19.29 32.81
CA ALA A 115 12.87 18.97 31.51
C ALA A 115 13.89 18.60 30.42
N GLY A 116 15.19 18.82 30.64
CA GLY A 116 16.26 18.60 29.67
C GLY A 116 16.32 19.64 28.55
N ILE A 117 15.51 20.70 28.65
CA ILE A 117 15.44 21.84 27.72
C ILE A 117 15.52 23.10 28.58
N ASP A 118 16.23 24.13 28.10
CA ASP A 118 16.29 25.44 28.75
C ASP A 118 14.85 25.98 28.99
N PRO A 119 14.46 26.33 30.23
CA PRO A 119 13.14 26.87 30.54
C PRO A 119 12.73 28.09 29.70
N ALA A 120 13.69 28.88 29.21
CA ALA A 120 13.43 30.00 28.30
C ALA A 120 12.94 29.54 26.91
N ARG A 121 13.17 28.28 26.57
CA ARG A 121 12.82 27.62 25.29
C ARG A 121 11.63 26.68 25.39
N ILE A 122 10.87 26.76 26.48
CA ILE A 122 9.64 25.98 26.69
C ILE A 122 8.46 26.95 26.78
N VAL A 123 7.51 26.81 25.84
CA VAL A 123 6.20 27.46 25.89
C VAL A 123 5.16 26.37 26.11
N ASP A 124 4.65 26.30 27.34
CA ASP A 124 3.70 25.29 27.77
C ASP A 124 2.28 25.88 27.90
N ALA A 125 1.31 25.07 28.33
CA ALA A 125 -0.09 25.49 28.44
C ALA A 125 -0.28 26.74 29.32
N SER A 126 0.54 26.91 30.36
CA SER A 126 0.46 28.05 31.29
C SER A 126 0.91 29.38 30.68
N ARG A 127 1.78 29.33 29.66
CA ARG A 127 2.38 30.50 29.00
C ARG A 127 2.10 30.54 27.50
N ARG A 128 1.05 29.84 27.04
CA ARG A 128 0.68 29.70 25.62
C ARG A 128 0.53 31.03 24.88
N GLU A 129 0.09 32.07 25.58
CA GLU A 129 -0.14 33.42 25.03
C GLU A 129 1.18 34.14 24.74
N HIS A 130 2.27 33.74 25.40
CA HIS A 130 3.59 34.31 25.21
C HIS A 130 4.35 33.70 24.02
N LEU A 131 3.79 32.72 23.29
CA LEU A 131 4.47 32.04 22.18
C LEU A 131 5.12 33.03 21.20
N ILE A 132 4.36 34.03 20.76
CA ILE A 132 4.81 35.04 19.81
C ILE A 132 5.92 35.91 20.41
N HIS A 133 5.78 36.31 21.66
CA HIS A 133 6.79 37.09 22.36
C HIS A 133 8.10 36.29 22.48
N THR A 134 8.03 35.02 22.89
CA THR A 134 9.20 34.14 22.99
C THR A 134 9.89 33.94 21.64
N ILE A 135 9.12 33.78 20.55
CA ILE A 135 9.70 33.68 19.19
C ILE A 135 10.49 34.95 18.85
N ARG A 136 9.93 36.14 19.10
CA ARG A 136 10.60 37.42 18.78
C ARG A 136 11.85 37.65 19.65
N SER A 137 11.84 37.18 20.89
CA SER A 137 12.99 37.26 21.79
C SER A 137 14.12 36.30 21.40
N LEU A 138 13.79 35.08 20.97
CA LEU A 138 14.77 34.09 20.52
C LEU A 138 15.25 34.33 19.09
N LEU A 139 14.43 34.98 18.26
CA LEU A 139 14.72 35.26 16.86
C LEU A 139 14.39 36.73 16.56
N PRO A 140 15.27 37.68 16.89
CA PRO A 140 15.00 39.11 16.78
C PRO A 140 14.75 39.59 15.34
N GLU A 141 13.80 40.52 15.19
CA GLU A 141 13.41 41.11 13.90
C GLU A 141 14.42 42.15 13.39
N HIS A 142 15.05 42.89 14.31
CA HIS A 142 15.89 44.05 14.01
C HIS A 142 17.28 43.70 13.46
N GLU A 143 17.58 42.41 13.27
CA GLU A 143 18.80 42.01 12.59
C GLU A 143 18.72 42.40 11.11
N PRO A 144 19.75 43.08 10.56
CA PRO A 144 19.71 43.58 9.20
C PRO A 144 19.56 42.43 8.20
N ALA A 145 18.77 42.65 7.15
CA ALA A 145 18.59 41.64 6.12
C ALA A 145 19.92 41.29 5.46
N ARG A 146 20.22 39.98 5.38
CA ARG A 146 21.46 39.45 4.80
C ARG A 146 21.18 38.69 3.51
N PRO A 147 22.12 38.64 2.55
CA PRO A 147 21.98 37.78 1.36
C PRO A 147 21.73 36.31 1.71
N LEU A 148 22.22 35.87 2.88
CA LEU A 148 21.97 34.56 3.46
C LEU A 148 20.48 34.20 3.52
N ALA A 149 19.58 35.15 3.80
CA ALA A 149 18.14 34.88 3.89
C ALA A 149 17.60 34.27 2.59
N ALA A 150 18.03 34.78 1.42
CA ALA A 150 17.61 34.24 0.12
C ALA A 150 18.13 32.81 -0.10
N GLU A 151 19.33 32.48 0.38
CA GLU A 151 19.87 31.12 0.32
C GLU A 151 19.12 30.17 1.25
N ILE A 152 18.79 30.61 2.45
CA ILE A 152 17.98 29.83 3.41
C ILE A 152 16.58 29.60 2.87
N HIS A 153 15.94 30.61 2.30
CA HIS A 153 14.64 30.43 1.64
C HIS A 153 14.74 29.48 0.45
N ARG A 154 15.82 29.50 -0.34
CA ARG A 154 16.04 28.56 -1.43
C ARG A 154 16.28 27.14 -0.93
N PHE A 155 17.11 26.97 0.09
CA PHE A 155 17.34 25.70 0.77
C PHE A 155 16.03 25.14 1.29
N LEU A 156 15.31 25.90 2.11
CA LEU A 156 14.04 25.48 2.67
C LEU A 156 13.02 25.24 1.56
N ARG A 157 12.92 26.04 0.50
CA ARG A 157 12.02 25.75 -0.65
C ARG A 157 12.43 24.50 -1.45
N ASN A 158 13.70 24.13 -1.48
CA ASN A 158 14.18 22.91 -2.14
C ASN A 158 13.96 21.67 -1.26
N GLU A 159 14.08 21.82 0.07
CA GLU A 159 13.80 20.78 1.07
C GLU A 159 12.31 20.61 1.34
N LEU A 160 11.57 21.73 1.31
CA LEU A 160 10.14 21.80 1.05
C LEU A 160 9.93 21.53 -0.43
N ARG A 161 10.26 20.30 -0.86
CA ARG A 161 9.31 19.66 -1.75
C ARG A 161 7.96 19.88 -1.07
N LEU A 162 7.10 20.71 -1.67
CA LEU A 162 5.66 20.61 -1.52
C LEU A 162 5.41 19.15 -1.21
N VAL A 163 4.94 18.82 0.01
CA VAL A 163 4.50 17.45 0.30
C VAL A 163 3.61 17.15 -0.89
N PRO A 164 4.04 16.26 -1.82
CA PRO A 164 3.27 16.13 -3.03
C PRO A 164 1.92 15.69 -2.51
N ASP A 165 0.85 16.35 -2.96
CA ASP A 165 -0.51 15.91 -2.66
C ASP A 165 -0.48 14.38 -2.72
N VAL A 166 -1.01 13.68 -1.72
CA VAL A 166 -0.85 12.22 -1.64
C VAL A 166 -1.28 11.57 -2.96
N ALA A 167 -2.23 12.18 -3.68
CA ALA A 167 -2.59 11.81 -5.05
C ALA A 167 -1.43 11.91 -6.08
N THR A 168 -0.60 12.94 -6.00
CA THR A 168 0.65 13.09 -6.79
C THR A 168 1.67 12.02 -6.43
N VAL A 169 1.90 11.74 -5.13
CA VAL A 169 2.80 10.64 -4.71
C VAL A 169 2.27 9.31 -5.21
N ILE A 170 0.96 9.07 -5.10
CA ILE A 170 0.29 7.88 -5.65
C ILE A 170 0.54 7.78 -7.15
N GLY A 171 0.37 8.86 -7.91
CA GLY A 171 0.60 8.89 -9.36
C GLY A 171 2.06 8.59 -9.75
N GLN A 172 3.01 9.20 -9.04
CA GLN A 172 4.45 8.96 -9.24
C GLN A 172 4.85 7.52 -8.88
N ALA A 173 4.38 7.02 -7.73
CA ALA A 173 4.56 5.63 -7.30
C ALA A 173 4.02 4.65 -8.34
N ARG A 174 2.79 4.89 -8.84
CA ARG A 174 2.15 4.10 -9.90
C ARG A 174 2.99 4.04 -11.17
N THR A 175 3.47 5.19 -11.63
CA THR A 175 4.33 5.28 -12.82
C THR A 175 5.64 4.51 -12.61
N LEU A 176 6.25 4.66 -11.44
CA LEU A 176 7.56 4.10 -11.14
C LEU A 176 7.52 2.57 -11.04
N TYR A 177 6.58 1.98 -10.28
CA TYR A 177 6.50 0.52 -10.23
C TYR A 177 6.04 -0.07 -11.56
N THR A 178 5.16 0.60 -12.33
CA THR A 178 4.73 0.11 -13.65
C THR A 178 5.94 -0.02 -14.57
N ARG A 179 6.80 0.99 -14.60
CA ARG A 179 8.06 0.95 -15.34
C ARG A 179 9.00 -0.16 -14.86
N LEU A 180 9.21 -0.29 -13.55
CA LEU A 180 10.12 -1.30 -12.97
C LEU A 180 9.62 -2.74 -13.20
N SER A 181 8.31 -2.96 -13.07
CA SER A 181 7.67 -4.26 -13.32
C SER A 181 7.57 -4.62 -14.81
N GLY A 182 7.83 -3.65 -15.70
CA GLY A 182 7.81 -3.84 -17.15
C GLY A 182 8.87 -4.81 -17.67
N GLY A 183 9.98 -4.99 -16.93
CA GLY A 183 11.06 -5.90 -17.34
C GLY A 183 10.61 -7.34 -17.52
N LEU A 184 9.65 -7.82 -16.72
CA LEU A 184 9.07 -9.16 -16.92
C LEU A 184 8.34 -9.27 -18.27
N ALA A 185 7.56 -8.25 -18.64
CA ALA A 185 6.84 -8.22 -19.91
C ALA A 185 7.80 -8.11 -21.10
N GLU A 186 8.93 -7.41 -20.94
CA GLU A 186 9.97 -7.31 -21.95
C GLU A 186 10.64 -8.65 -22.18
N TRP A 187 11.26 -9.25 -21.16
CA TRP A 187 12.06 -10.46 -21.36
C TRP A 187 11.22 -11.71 -21.65
N ALA A 188 10.07 -11.89 -20.99
CA ALA A 188 9.24 -13.08 -21.21
C ALA A 188 8.71 -13.19 -22.64
N ARG A 189 8.46 -12.04 -23.30
CA ARG A 189 8.05 -11.98 -24.71
C ARG A 189 9.17 -12.28 -25.70
N ASN A 190 10.42 -12.19 -25.29
CA ASN A 190 11.60 -12.53 -26.09
C ASN A 190 12.01 -14.01 -25.94
N ILE A 191 11.24 -14.81 -25.21
CA ILE A 191 11.48 -16.26 -25.12
C ILE A 191 10.88 -16.92 -26.36
N GLU A 192 11.64 -17.83 -26.97
CA GLU A 192 11.18 -18.69 -28.06
C GLU A 192 11.29 -20.16 -27.64
N CYS A 193 10.21 -20.91 -27.82
CA CYS A 193 10.15 -22.36 -27.61
C CYS A 193 9.02 -22.97 -28.45
N GLU A 194 9.18 -24.25 -28.84
CA GLU A 194 8.23 -24.97 -29.68
C GLU A 194 7.86 -26.33 -29.02
N PRO A 195 6.56 -26.60 -28.77
CA PRO A 195 5.44 -25.67 -28.85
C PRO A 195 5.59 -24.54 -27.81
N PHE A 196 5.05 -23.36 -28.11
CA PHE A 196 5.17 -22.23 -27.18
C PHE A 196 4.31 -22.45 -25.92
N ARG A 197 4.96 -22.84 -24.83
CA ARG A 197 4.36 -23.13 -23.52
C ARG A 197 5.23 -22.52 -22.43
N LEU A 198 4.84 -21.36 -21.93
CA LEU A 198 5.60 -20.63 -20.92
C LEU A 198 4.84 -20.55 -19.60
N ARG A 199 5.44 -21.09 -18.54
CA ARG A 199 4.99 -20.95 -17.15
C ARG A 199 5.80 -19.85 -16.48
N VAL A 200 5.14 -18.80 -16.02
CA VAL A 200 5.73 -17.70 -15.27
C VAL A 200 5.31 -17.80 -13.81
N ILE A 201 6.25 -18.20 -12.95
CA ILE A 201 6.08 -18.22 -11.51
C ILE A 201 6.57 -16.88 -10.97
N GLY A 202 5.64 -15.95 -10.73
CA GLY A 202 5.96 -14.59 -10.32
C GLY A 202 5.33 -14.23 -8.98
N THR A 203 6.07 -13.59 -8.09
CA THR A 203 5.50 -13.10 -6.82
C THR A 203 4.50 -11.95 -7.03
N ALA A 204 3.75 -11.56 -5.99
CA ALA A 204 2.86 -10.41 -6.03
C ALA A 204 3.64 -9.15 -6.45
N GLY A 205 3.10 -8.35 -7.37
CA GLY A 205 3.77 -7.13 -7.83
C GLY A 205 4.97 -7.34 -8.76
N SER A 206 5.20 -8.53 -9.30
CA SER A 206 6.27 -8.80 -10.27
C SER A 206 5.97 -8.36 -11.72
N GLY A 207 4.72 -8.00 -12.03
CA GLY A 207 4.30 -7.57 -13.38
C GLY A 207 3.51 -8.59 -14.20
N LYS A 208 3.08 -9.74 -13.64
CA LYS A 208 2.32 -10.79 -14.36
C LYS A 208 1.12 -10.26 -15.16
N THR A 209 0.23 -9.48 -14.54
CA THR A 209 -0.94 -8.93 -15.22
C THR A 209 -0.56 -7.95 -16.35
N GLN A 210 0.56 -7.22 -16.20
CA GLN A 210 1.07 -6.37 -17.29
C GLN A 210 1.63 -7.20 -18.45
N LEU A 211 2.35 -8.28 -18.14
CA LEU A 211 2.77 -9.26 -19.14
C LEU A 211 1.54 -9.82 -19.89
N ALA A 212 0.48 -10.21 -19.18
CA ALA A 212 -0.76 -10.69 -19.80
C ALA A 212 -1.33 -9.67 -20.81
N LEU A 213 -1.53 -8.42 -20.40
CA LEU A 213 -2.05 -7.36 -21.29
C LEU A 213 -1.18 -7.13 -22.53
N ASN A 214 0.14 -7.14 -22.35
CA ASN A 214 1.09 -7.01 -23.45
C ASN A 214 0.99 -8.18 -24.42
N VAL A 215 0.87 -9.42 -23.92
CA VAL A 215 0.67 -10.61 -24.76
C VAL A 215 -0.65 -10.53 -25.53
N LEU A 216 -1.73 -10.09 -24.90
CA LEU A 216 -3.01 -9.88 -25.60
C LEU A 216 -2.87 -8.85 -26.71
N GLN A 217 -2.19 -7.73 -26.44
CA GLN A 217 -1.96 -6.66 -27.42
C GLN A 217 -1.13 -7.14 -28.61
N ASP A 218 -0.05 -7.88 -28.37
CA ASP A 218 0.79 -8.40 -29.44
C ASP A 218 0.07 -9.43 -30.29
N ALA A 219 -0.76 -10.28 -29.68
CA ALA A 219 -1.60 -11.22 -30.40
C ALA A 219 -2.60 -10.50 -31.31
N VAL A 220 -3.32 -9.50 -30.80
CA VAL A 220 -4.25 -8.69 -31.62
C VAL A 220 -3.49 -8.00 -32.77
N ASN A 221 -2.35 -7.38 -32.49
CA ASN A 221 -1.55 -6.68 -33.50
C ASN A 221 -1.03 -7.62 -34.60
N ALA A 222 -0.80 -8.89 -34.27
CA ALA A 222 -0.40 -9.93 -35.20
C ALA A 222 -1.59 -10.65 -35.88
N GLY A 223 -2.83 -10.17 -35.70
CA GLY A 223 -4.03 -10.78 -36.26
C GLY A 223 -4.39 -12.14 -35.65
N ARG A 224 -3.82 -12.48 -34.50
CA ARG A 224 -4.14 -13.70 -33.73
C ARG A 224 -5.38 -13.46 -32.86
N ARG A 225 -6.07 -14.53 -32.46
CA ARG A 225 -7.20 -14.49 -31.53
C ARG A 225 -6.76 -14.81 -30.11
N PRO A 226 -6.65 -13.82 -29.20
CA PRO A 226 -6.23 -14.07 -27.84
C PRO A 226 -7.40 -14.31 -26.88
N LEU A 227 -7.18 -15.23 -25.94
CA LEU A 227 -8.05 -15.53 -24.81
C LEU A 227 -7.29 -15.31 -23.50
N TYR A 228 -7.82 -14.44 -22.64
CA TYR A 228 -7.41 -14.30 -21.25
C TYR A 228 -8.43 -14.99 -20.34
N VAL A 229 -7.92 -15.84 -19.45
CA VAL A 229 -8.73 -16.52 -18.43
C VAL A 229 -8.08 -16.35 -17.06
N CYS A 230 -8.87 -15.98 -16.06
CA CYS A 230 -8.46 -16.06 -14.66
C CYS A 230 -9.56 -16.67 -13.79
N TYR A 231 -9.30 -16.85 -12.49
CA TYR A 231 -10.33 -17.33 -11.57
C TYR A 231 -11.17 -16.19 -10.97
N ASN A 232 -10.52 -15.10 -10.54
CA ASN A 232 -11.18 -14.06 -9.77
C ASN A 232 -11.97 -13.08 -10.65
N ARG A 233 -13.27 -12.89 -10.36
CA ARG A 233 -14.16 -12.07 -11.20
C ARG A 233 -13.79 -10.57 -11.23
N PRO A 234 -13.48 -9.90 -10.10
CA PRO A 234 -13.01 -8.51 -10.13
C PRO A 234 -11.73 -8.31 -10.94
N LEU A 235 -10.84 -9.31 -11.00
CA LEU A 235 -9.65 -9.25 -11.85
C LEU A 235 -10.02 -9.32 -13.34
N ALA A 236 -10.91 -10.25 -13.71
CA ALA A 236 -11.41 -10.36 -15.08
C ALA A 236 -12.11 -9.07 -15.53
N ASP A 237 -12.97 -8.48 -14.68
CA ASP A 237 -13.68 -7.23 -14.98
C ASP A 237 -12.69 -6.07 -15.17
N HIS A 238 -11.65 -5.98 -14.34
CA HIS A 238 -10.60 -4.98 -14.49
C HIS A 238 -9.81 -5.15 -15.80
N VAL A 239 -9.39 -6.38 -16.12
CA VAL A 239 -8.65 -6.67 -17.36
C VAL A 239 -9.51 -6.43 -18.59
N ALA A 240 -10.81 -6.77 -18.55
CA ALA A 240 -11.72 -6.55 -19.67
C ALA A 240 -11.87 -5.07 -20.03
N LEU A 241 -11.76 -4.15 -19.05
CA LEU A 241 -11.83 -2.70 -19.28
C LEU A 241 -10.63 -2.15 -20.06
N ILE A 242 -9.46 -2.78 -19.91
CA ILE A 242 -8.18 -2.27 -20.44
C ILE A 242 -7.55 -3.18 -21.52
N ALA A 243 -8.14 -4.34 -21.78
CA ALA A 243 -7.70 -5.24 -22.83
C ALA A 243 -7.95 -4.64 -24.24
N PRO A 244 -7.11 -4.99 -25.23
CA PRO A 244 -7.30 -4.53 -26.60
C PRO A 244 -8.60 -5.04 -27.20
N ALA A 245 -9.21 -4.24 -28.08
CA ALA A 245 -10.36 -4.66 -28.88
C ALA A 245 -9.98 -5.93 -29.69
N GLY A 246 -10.82 -6.95 -29.62
CA GLY A 246 -10.57 -8.26 -30.25
C GLY A 246 -10.02 -9.34 -29.30
N ALA A 247 -9.63 -8.99 -28.07
CA ALA A 247 -9.31 -9.97 -27.05
C ALA A 247 -10.56 -10.47 -26.30
N THR A 248 -10.62 -11.78 -26.05
CA THR A 248 -11.64 -12.37 -25.18
C THR A 248 -11.13 -12.42 -23.75
N VAL A 249 -11.83 -11.79 -22.82
CA VAL A 249 -11.52 -11.81 -21.38
C VAL A 249 -12.69 -12.44 -20.62
N ALA A 250 -12.40 -13.39 -19.74
CA ALA A 250 -13.40 -14.07 -18.91
C ALA A 250 -12.76 -14.67 -17.65
N THR A 251 -13.58 -14.95 -16.62
CA THR A 251 -13.22 -16.02 -15.70
C THR A 251 -13.43 -17.39 -16.34
N TYR A 252 -12.86 -18.45 -15.76
CA TYR A 252 -13.09 -19.82 -16.23
C TYR A 252 -14.60 -20.14 -16.34
N HIS A 253 -15.37 -19.89 -15.28
CA HIS A 253 -16.82 -20.17 -15.30
C HIS A 253 -17.61 -19.26 -16.24
N GLN A 254 -17.20 -17.99 -16.42
CA GLN A 254 -17.82 -17.12 -17.43
C GLN A 254 -17.57 -17.66 -18.85
N LEU A 255 -16.37 -18.20 -19.10
CA LEU A 255 -16.05 -18.80 -20.39
C LEU A 255 -16.92 -20.04 -20.63
N CYS A 256 -17.04 -20.92 -19.65
CA CYS A 256 -17.93 -22.10 -19.72
C CYS A 256 -19.39 -21.71 -19.97
N ASP A 257 -19.91 -20.70 -19.26
CA ASP A 257 -21.28 -20.18 -19.47
C ASP A 257 -21.48 -19.64 -20.90
N ARG A 258 -20.52 -18.87 -21.42
CA ARG A 258 -20.58 -18.36 -22.81
C ARG A 258 -20.57 -19.48 -23.85
N ILE A 259 -19.73 -20.51 -23.65
CA ILE A 259 -19.67 -21.67 -24.55
C ILE A 259 -20.99 -22.46 -24.47
N LEU A 260 -21.51 -22.72 -23.28
CA LEU A 260 -22.79 -23.42 -23.10
C LEU A 260 -23.95 -22.67 -23.79
N ARG A 261 -24.02 -21.34 -23.63
CA ARG A 261 -25.01 -20.50 -24.32
C ARG A 261 -24.90 -20.55 -25.84
N SER A 262 -23.68 -20.68 -26.37
CA SER A 262 -23.47 -20.82 -27.81
C SER A 262 -24.02 -22.13 -28.39
N THR A 263 -24.26 -23.15 -27.56
CA THR A 263 -24.94 -24.40 -27.98
C THR A 263 -26.46 -24.33 -27.85
N GLY A 264 -27.03 -23.17 -27.49
CA GLY A 264 -28.45 -22.96 -27.26
C GLY A 264 -28.94 -23.36 -25.87
N GLN A 265 -28.04 -23.78 -24.97
CA GLN A 265 -28.37 -24.16 -23.60
C GLN A 265 -28.12 -22.98 -22.64
N VAL A 266 -28.98 -22.79 -21.66
CA VAL A 266 -28.83 -21.72 -20.65
C VAL A 266 -28.63 -22.34 -19.28
N PRO A 267 -27.54 -22.04 -18.56
CA PRO A 267 -27.35 -22.54 -17.20
C PRO A 267 -28.34 -21.88 -16.25
N ASP A 268 -28.92 -22.70 -15.37
CA ASP A 268 -29.81 -22.27 -14.30
C ASP A 268 -29.02 -22.15 -12.98
N PHE A 269 -28.50 -20.96 -12.72
CA PHE A 269 -27.74 -20.66 -11.50
C PHE A 269 -28.59 -20.63 -10.22
N THR A 270 -29.92 -20.81 -10.31
CA THR A 270 -30.77 -20.94 -9.12
C THR A 270 -30.70 -22.34 -8.51
N ARG A 271 -30.20 -23.33 -9.27
CA ARG A 271 -30.08 -24.71 -8.82
C ARG A 271 -28.76 -24.94 -8.09
N PRO A 272 -28.76 -25.74 -7.00
CA PRO A 272 -27.54 -26.34 -6.48
C PRO A 272 -26.83 -27.12 -7.59
N GLY A 273 -25.51 -27.06 -7.66
CA GLY A 273 -24.75 -27.83 -8.65
C GLY A 273 -24.56 -27.15 -10.02
N ALA A 274 -25.01 -25.90 -10.19
CA ALA A 274 -24.96 -25.24 -11.50
C ALA A 274 -23.52 -25.06 -12.05
N PHE A 275 -22.55 -24.81 -11.16
CA PHE A 275 -21.15 -24.70 -11.54
C PHE A 275 -20.55 -26.06 -11.89
N GLU A 276 -20.89 -27.10 -11.13
CA GLU A 276 -20.49 -28.48 -11.40
C GLU A 276 -21.04 -28.96 -12.74
N ALA A 277 -22.30 -28.63 -13.07
CA ALA A 277 -22.90 -28.94 -14.37
C ALA A 277 -22.18 -28.24 -15.53
N LEU A 278 -21.77 -26.97 -15.35
CA LEU A 278 -20.94 -26.26 -16.32
C LEU A 278 -19.56 -26.92 -16.49
N GLU A 279 -18.96 -27.38 -15.40
CA GLU A 279 -17.67 -28.07 -15.40
C GLU A 279 -17.75 -29.45 -16.07
N THR A 280 -18.85 -30.19 -15.87
CA THR A 280 -19.11 -31.45 -16.59
C THR A 280 -19.29 -31.20 -18.08
N PHE A 281 -20.09 -30.20 -18.47
CA PHE A 281 -20.31 -29.87 -19.87
C PHE A 281 -19.01 -29.55 -20.60
N ILE A 282 -18.17 -28.66 -20.03
CA ILE A 282 -16.93 -28.25 -20.69
C ILE A 282 -15.88 -29.36 -20.73
N ALA A 283 -15.95 -30.35 -19.83
CA ALA A 283 -15.08 -31.51 -19.85
C ALA A 283 -15.29 -32.37 -21.10
N ASP A 284 -16.53 -32.53 -21.56
CA ASP A 284 -16.86 -33.33 -22.75
C ASP A 284 -16.92 -32.49 -24.04
N TYR A 285 -16.93 -31.17 -23.91
CA TYR A 285 -17.01 -30.25 -25.05
C TYR A 285 -15.79 -30.34 -25.97
N GLN A 286 -16.06 -30.39 -27.28
CA GLN A 286 -15.06 -30.28 -28.34
C GLN A 286 -15.24 -28.94 -29.06
N PRO A 287 -14.25 -28.04 -29.01
CA PRO A 287 -14.38 -26.71 -29.59
C PRO A 287 -14.41 -26.75 -31.11
N ASP A 288 -15.38 -26.03 -31.67
CA ASP A 288 -15.39 -25.68 -33.09
C ASP A 288 -14.33 -24.59 -33.39
N ALA A 289 -14.18 -24.26 -34.68
CA ALA A 289 -13.26 -23.20 -35.11
C ALA A 289 -13.60 -21.82 -34.49
N GLY A 290 -14.85 -21.59 -34.10
CA GLY A 290 -15.32 -20.38 -33.45
C GLY A 290 -14.78 -20.23 -32.04
N TRP A 291 -14.60 -21.33 -31.31
CA TRP A 291 -14.04 -21.36 -29.94
C TRP A 291 -12.56 -21.73 -29.86
N GLN A 292 -11.86 -21.75 -30.99
CA GLN A 292 -10.41 -21.96 -31.06
C GLN A 292 -9.61 -20.66 -31.08
N PHE A 293 -8.61 -20.58 -30.21
CA PHE A 293 -7.74 -19.41 -30.00
C PHE A 293 -6.30 -19.67 -30.44
N ASP A 294 -5.61 -18.61 -30.85
CA ASP A 294 -4.21 -18.67 -31.26
C ASP A 294 -3.26 -18.34 -30.08
N GLU A 295 -3.76 -17.62 -29.08
CA GLU A 295 -2.99 -17.20 -27.89
C GLU A 295 -3.86 -17.39 -26.64
N LEU A 296 -3.38 -18.15 -25.66
CA LEU A 296 -4.07 -18.42 -24.40
C LEU A 296 -3.24 -17.90 -23.22
N VAL A 297 -3.81 -17.00 -22.43
CA VAL A 297 -3.22 -16.47 -21.21
C VAL A 297 -4.05 -16.91 -20.03
N ILE A 298 -3.45 -17.68 -19.13
CA ILE A 298 -4.06 -18.13 -17.88
C ILE A 298 -3.38 -17.35 -16.75
N ASP A 299 -4.09 -16.41 -16.13
CA ASP A 299 -3.61 -15.64 -14.98
C ASP A 299 -4.21 -16.17 -13.67
N GLU A 300 -3.49 -15.98 -12.57
CA GLU A 300 -3.77 -16.62 -11.27
C GLU A 300 -3.88 -18.15 -11.38
N GLY A 301 -2.99 -18.78 -12.16
CA GLY A 301 -2.99 -20.22 -12.47
C GLY A 301 -2.98 -21.13 -11.24
N GLN A 302 -2.44 -20.69 -10.12
CA GLN A 302 -2.50 -21.43 -8.85
C GLN A 302 -3.92 -21.62 -8.30
N ASP A 303 -4.90 -20.85 -8.80
CA ASP A 303 -6.31 -21.02 -8.47
C ASP A 303 -7.01 -21.98 -9.45
N PHE A 304 -6.32 -22.62 -10.40
CA PHE A 304 -6.95 -23.57 -11.33
C PHE A 304 -6.81 -25.01 -10.87
N GLN A 305 -7.68 -25.88 -11.41
CA GLN A 305 -7.60 -27.33 -11.23
C GLN A 305 -6.98 -27.98 -12.47
N PRO A 306 -6.35 -29.17 -12.35
CA PRO A 306 -5.79 -29.89 -13.50
C PRO A 306 -6.80 -30.12 -14.63
N ALA A 307 -8.04 -30.50 -14.30
CA ALA A 307 -9.10 -30.69 -15.31
C ALA A 307 -9.44 -29.38 -16.06
N TRP A 308 -9.39 -28.24 -15.38
CA TRP A 308 -9.67 -26.95 -16.01
C TRP A 308 -8.55 -26.51 -16.95
N ARG A 309 -7.29 -26.79 -16.60
CA ARG A 309 -6.15 -26.65 -17.52
C ARG A 309 -6.43 -27.44 -18.80
N ASP A 310 -6.81 -28.71 -18.68
CA ASP A 310 -7.05 -29.57 -19.85
C ASP A 310 -8.16 -29.04 -20.75
N ASN A 311 -9.25 -28.55 -20.15
CA ASN A 311 -10.34 -27.96 -20.89
C ASN A 311 -9.92 -26.69 -21.64
N LEU A 312 -9.13 -25.82 -21.01
CA LEU A 312 -8.59 -24.62 -21.66
C LEU A 312 -7.61 -24.96 -22.79
N MET A 313 -6.80 -26.01 -22.62
CA MET A 313 -5.88 -26.46 -23.67
C MET A 313 -6.60 -26.99 -24.91
N LYS A 314 -7.82 -27.54 -24.79
CA LYS A 314 -8.65 -27.91 -25.97
C LYS A 314 -9.02 -26.69 -26.82
N LEU A 315 -9.22 -25.53 -26.18
CA LEU A 315 -9.57 -24.28 -26.86
C LEU A 315 -8.38 -23.67 -27.61
N LEU A 316 -7.17 -24.16 -27.39
CA LEU A 316 -5.97 -23.67 -28.07
C LEU A 316 -5.76 -24.42 -29.38
N ARG A 317 -5.50 -23.70 -30.47
CA ARG A 317 -5.13 -24.31 -31.74
C ARG A 317 -3.83 -25.11 -31.62
N PRO A 318 -3.57 -26.10 -32.50
CA PRO A 318 -2.34 -26.90 -32.44
C PRO A 318 -1.04 -26.08 -32.44
N ALA A 319 -0.96 -25.04 -33.28
CA ALA A 319 0.16 -24.09 -33.34
C ALA A 319 -0.01 -22.88 -32.40
N GLY A 320 -1.04 -22.91 -31.53
CA GLY A 320 -1.34 -21.82 -30.61
C GLY A 320 -0.34 -21.75 -29.47
N ARG A 321 -0.21 -20.55 -28.89
CA ARG A 321 0.74 -20.21 -27.82
C ARG A 321 0.03 -20.16 -26.47
N ALA A 322 0.64 -20.68 -25.41
CA ALA A 322 0.05 -20.67 -24.07
C ALA A 322 0.97 -20.07 -23.01
N TRP A 323 0.39 -19.24 -22.15
CA TRP A 323 1.03 -18.58 -21.01
C TRP A 323 0.32 -18.97 -19.74
N TRP A 324 1.06 -19.48 -18.77
CA TRP A 324 0.56 -19.82 -17.45
C TRP A 324 1.23 -18.94 -16.40
N LEU A 325 0.50 -17.95 -15.90
CA LEU A 325 1.00 -16.97 -14.95
C LEU A 325 0.46 -17.31 -13.56
N GLU A 326 1.34 -17.51 -12.59
CA GLU A 326 0.92 -17.92 -11.26
C GLU A 326 1.80 -17.38 -10.14
N ASP A 327 1.23 -17.38 -8.94
CA ASP A 327 1.92 -17.12 -7.68
C ASP A 327 1.45 -18.14 -6.63
N PRO A 328 2.21 -19.22 -6.36
CA PRO A 328 1.83 -20.25 -5.40
C PRO A 328 1.46 -19.69 -4.01
N MET A 329 2.06 -18.56 -3.60
CA MET A 329 1.75 -17.93 -2.31
C MET A 329 0.42 -17.21 -2.25
N GLN A 330 -0.21 -16.99 -3.39
CA GLN A 330 -1.55 -16.45 -3.47
C GLN A 330 -2.62 -17.54 -3.63
N ASN A 331 -2.29 -18.83 -3.45
CA ASN A 331 -3.26 -19.93 -3.46
C ASN A 331 -4.09 -19.98 -2.17
N LEU A 332 -5.06 -19.07 -2.07
CA LEU A 332 -5.98 -18.95 -0.94
C LEU A 332 -7.03 -20.07 -0.89
N TYR A 333 -7.25 -20.76 -2.01
CA TYR A 333 -8.23 -21.85 -2.11
C TYR A 333 -7.64 -23.21 -1.76
N GLY A 334 -6.34 -23.29 -1.48
CA GLY A 334 -5.67 -24.54 -1.11
C GLY A 334 -5.69 -25.59 -2.22
N ARG A 335 -5.80 -25.18 -3.48
CA ARG A 335 -5.88 -26.10 -4.62
C ARG A 335 -4.54 -26.81 -4.85
N PRO A 336 -4.54 -28.08 -5.30
CA PRO A 336 -3.30 -28.75 -5.66
C PRO A 336 -2.62 -28.00 -6.82
N PRO A 337 -1.28 -27.89 -6.83
CA PRO A 337 -0.56 -27.31 -7.96
C PRO A 337 -0.90 -28.03 -9.26
N VAL A 338 -1.05 -27.28 -10.35
CA VAL A 338 -1.27 -27.84 -11.67
C VAL A 338 0.07 -28.28 -12.27
N GLU A 339 0.16 -29.55 -12.66
CA GLU A 339 1.32 -30.06 -13.37
C GLU A 339 1.36 -29.55 -14.81
N LEU A 340 2.53 -29.11 -15.26
CA LEU A 340 2.74 -28.52 -16.59
C LEU A 340 3.97 -29.16 -17.24
N PRO A 341 3.93 -30.47 -17.55
CA PRO A 341 5.07 -31.17 -18.10
C PRO A 341 5.48 -30.58 -19.46
N GLY A 342 6.78 -30.38 -19.65
CA GLY A 342 7.33 -29.83 -20.89
C GLY A 342 7.18 -28.31 -21.07
N TRP A 343 6.59 -27.59 -20.10
CA TRP A 343 6.52 -26.13 -20.15
C TRP A 343 7.86 -25.50 -19.75
N VAL A 344 8.28 -24.47 -20.49
CA VAL A 344 9.43 -23.64 -20.10
C VAL A 344 9.05 -22.83 -18.87
N VAL A 345 9.92 -22.77 -17.86
CA VAL A 345 9.63 -22.09 -16.59
C VAL A 345 10.49 -20.84 -16.45
N LEU A 346 9.83 -19.68 -16.29
CA LEU A 346 10.44 -18.42 -15.91
C LEU A 346 10.05 -18.09 -14.46
N ARG A 347 11.02 -17.69 -13.63
CA ARG A 347 10.78 -17.28 -12.24
C ARG A 347 11.02 -15.78 -12.08
N ALA A 348 10.03 -15.06 -11.59
CA ALA A 348 10.07 -13.62 -11.36
C ALA A 348 9.81 -13.31 -9.87
N LEU A 349 10.88 -13.36 -9.08
CA LEU A 349 10.81 -13.36 -7.62
C LEU A 349 10.81 -11.95 -6.99
N THR A 350 10.99 -10.92 -7.81
CA THR A 350 11.09 -9.53 -7.37
C THR A 350 9.70 -8.87 -7.28
N ASN A 351 9.35 -8.34 -6.11
CA ASN A 351 8.16 -7.52 -5.88
C ASN A 351 8.52 -6.02 -6.01
N TYR A 352 7.94 -5.36 -7.01
CA TYR A 352 8.16 -3.93 -7.28
C TYR A 352 7.05 -3.02 -6.73
N ARG A 353 5.94 -3.61 -6.27
CA ARG A 353 4.70 -2.89 -5.91
C ARG A 353 4.64 -2.56 -4.42
N THR A 354 4.95 -3.51 -3.57
CA THR A 354 4.79 -3.41 -2.11
C THR A 354 5.98 -2.67 -1.50
N PRO A 355 5.79 -1.66 -0.63
CA PRO A 355 6.86 -1.00 0.11
C PRO A 355 7.84 -1.98 0.80
N ARG A 356 9.12 -1.61 0.82
CA ARG A 356 10.23 -2.50 1.23
C ARG A 356 10.12 -2.97 2.68
N ASP A 357 9.67 -2.10 3.58
CA ASP A 357 9.39 -2.37 4.98
C ASP A 357 8.22 -3.34 5.20
N ILE A 358 7.12 -3.18 4.46
CA ILE A 358 5.99 -4.14 4.47
C ILE A 358 6.49 -5.51 3.99
N LEU A 359 7.29 -5.54 2.92
CA LEU A 359 7.85 -6.77 2.39
C LEU A 359 8.87 -7.39 3.35
N ALA A 360 9.68 -6.59 4.04
CA ALA A 360 10.60 -7.07 5.07
C ALA A 360 9.87 -7.70 6.25
N TYR A 361 8.74 -7.12 6.67
CA TYR A 361 7.87 -7.73 7.69
C TYR A 361 7.28 -9.06 7.20
N LEU A 362 6.77 -9.11 5.96
CA LEU A 362 6.30 -10.35 5.35
C LEU A 362 7.37 -11.43 5.28
N LYS A 363 8.62 -11.09 4.93
CA LYS A 363 9.72 -12.06 4.87
C LYS A 363 9.98 -12.71 6.23
N ARG A 364 9.90 -11.95 7.32
CA ARG A 364 10.01 -12.49 8.68
C ARG A 364 8.88 -13.46 9.01
N LEU A 365 7.67 -13.16 8.54
CA LEU A 365 6.53 -14.06 8.70
C LEU A 365 6.60 -15.29 7.82
N VAL A 366 7.14 -15.21 6.60
CA VAL A 366 7.15 -16.33 5.65
C VAL A 366 8.34 -17.27 5.90
N GLY A 367 9.46 -16.74 6.37
CA GLY A 367 10.70 -17.48 6.59
C GLY A 367 11.57 -17.62 5.33
N PRO A 368 12.77 -18.19 5.46
CA PRO A 368 13.79 -18.21 4.41
C PRO A 368 13.45 -19.15 3.24
N ALA A 369 12.52 -20.07 3.42
CA ALA A 369 12.13 -21.06 2.42
C ALA A 369 11.48 -20.45 1.16
N GLN A 370 11.10 -19.17 1.19
CA GLN A 370 10.47 -18.51 0.07
C GLN A 370 11.26 -17.30 -0.40
N PRO A 371 11.93 -17.40 -1.56
CA PRO A 371 12.72 -16.30 -2.09
C PRO A 371 11.77 -15.24 -2.67
N ILE A 372 11.56 -14.18 -1.91
CA ILE A 372 10.91 -12.96 -2.38
C ILE A 372 11.95 -11.86 -2.35
N GLU A 373 12.13 -11.14 -3.45
CA GLU A 373 13.07 -10.03 -3.55
C GLU A 373 12.34 -8.70 -3.55
N SER A 374 12.99 -7.68 -2.98
CA SER A 374 12.41 -6.36 -2.90
C SER A 374 12.95 -5.49 -4.03
N GLY A 375 12.13 -5.19 -5.02
CA GLY A 375 12.44 -4.23 -6.09
C GLY A 375 11.72 -2.89 -5.92
N SER A 376 10.89 -2.76 -4.90
CA SER A 376 10.10 -1.55 -4.66
C SER A 376 10.98 -0.34 -4.35
N PRO A 377 10.71 0.81 -4.98
CA PRO A 377 11.40 2.07 -4.69
C PRO A 377 10.87 2.76 -3.43
N LEU A 378 9.77 2.27 -2.85
CA LEU A 378 9.08 2.88 -1.71
C LEU A 378 9.47 2.22 -0.40
N ASP A 379 9.60 3.01 0.65
CA ASP A 379 10.04 2.58 1.98
C ASP A 379 9.52 3.53 3.06
N GLY A 380 9.63 3.16 4.34
CA GLY A 380 9.28 4.02 5.48
C GLY A 380 7.78 4.26 5.67
N SER A 381 6.94 3.33 5.22
CA SER A 381 5.50 3.32 5.47
C SER A 381 5.12 2.87 6.90
N ASP A 382 6.01 2.08 7.51
CA ASP A 382 5.88 1.29 8.73
C ASP A 382 4.65 0.36 8.74
N VAL A 383 4.84 -0.94 9.02
CA VAL A 383 3.71 -1.86 9.25
C VAL A 383 3.09 -1.53 10.60
N GLU A 384 1.90 -0.95 10.55
CA GLU A 384 1.18 -0.57 11.73
C GLU A 384 0.22 -1.68 12.17
N ILE A 385 0.24 -2.06 13.44
CA ILE A 385 -0.57 -3.16 13.98
C ILE A 385 -1.42 -2.63 15.12
N LEU A 386 -2.73 -2.78 14.99
CA LEU A 386 -3.72 -2.49 16.02
C LEU A 386 -4.32 -3.81 16.51
N THR A 387 -4.22 -4.06 17.81
CA THR A 387 -4.75 -5.29 18.41
C THR A 387 -6.17 -5.10 18.95
N TYR A 388 -6.99 -6.16 18.88
CA TYR A 388 -8.32 -6.21 19.49
C TYR A 388 -8.58 -7.52 20.25
N ALA A 389 -9.31 -7.44 21.35
CA ALA A 389 -9.76 -8.58 22.14
C ALA A 389 -11.27 -8.84 22.01
N SER A 390 -12.05 -7.83 21.62
CA SER A 390 -13.51 -7.90 21.56
C SER A 390 -14.08 -7.38 20.24
N HIS A 391 -15.37 -7.64 19.99
CA HIS A 391 -16.07 -7.09 18.83
C HIS A 391 -16.10 -5.56 18.84
N ALA A 392 -16.35 -4.95 20.00
CA ALA A 392 -16.36 -3.49 20.13
C ALA A 392 -14.98 -2.88 19.80
N GLU A 393 -13.91 -3.51 20.28
CA GLU A 393 -12.55 -3.09 19.95
C GLU A 393 -12.22 -3.28 18.48
N LEU A 394 -12.62 -4.39 17.86
CA LEU A 394 -12.43 -4.61 16.42
C LEU A 394 -13.02 -3.43 15.61
N MET A 395 -14.23 -2.99 15.97
CA MET A 395 -14.88 -1.85 15.32
C MET A 395 -14.11 -0.54 15.55
N ASP A 396 -13.67 -0.28 16.78
CA ASP A 396 -12.93 0.93 17.14
C ASP A 396 -11.54 0.99 16.51
N LYS A 397 -10.78 -0.10 16.57
CA LYS A 397 -9.46 -0.21 15.94
C LYS A 397 -9.53 -0.10 14.43
N THR A 398 -10.57 -0.64 13.80
CA THR A 398 -10.77 -0.48 12.35
C THR A 398 -11.08 0.97 11.98
N LYS A 399 -11.94 1.67 12.76
CA LYS A 399 -12.16 3.12 12.57
C LYS A 399 -10.88 3.92 12.77
N THR A 400 -10.08 3.57 13.78
CA THR A 400 -8.78 4.18 14.06
C THR A 400 -7.83 3.99 12.88
N ALA A 401 -7.76 2.78 12.31
CA ALA A 401 -6.94 2.49 11.14
C ALA A 401 -7.33 3.34 9.92
N ILE A 402 -8.63 3.49 9.64
CA ILE A 402 -9.14 4.36 8.58
C ILE A 402 -8.76 5.82 8.86
N THR A 403 -8.95 6.28 10.09
CA THR A 403 -8.60 7.65 10.52
C THR A 403 -7.10 7.92 10.36
N ARG A 404 -6.24 6.92 10.63
CA ARG A 404 -4.79 7.03 10.42
C ARG A 404 -4.43 7.08 8.93
N GLY A 405 -5.14 6.36 8.07
CA GLY A 405 -5.03 6.50 6.61
C GLY A 405 -5.40 7.92 6.15
N LEU A 406 -6.55 8.43 6.58
CA LEU A 406 -7.01 9.79 6.26
C LEU A 406 -6.05 10.86 6.80
N GLY A 407 -5.56 10.70 8.03
CA GLY A 407 -4.60 11.61 8.66
C GLY A 407 -3.23 11.61 7.98
N ALA A 408 -2.86 10.51 7.32
CA ALA A 408 -1.69 10.44 6.44
C ALA A 408 -1.94 11.06 5.05
N GLY A 409 -3.10 11.68 4.82
CA GLY A 409 -3.45 12.42 3.61
C GLY A 409 -4.08 11.57 2.50
N PHE A 410 -4.32 10.28 2.72
CA PHE A 410 -5.03 9.45 1.73
C PHE A 410 -6.50 9.86 1.64
N LYS A 411 -7.03 9.96 0.41
CA LYS A 411 -8.46 10.12 0.17
C LYS A 411 -9.18 8.79 0.40
N LYS A 412 -10.49 8.82 0.67
CA LYS A 412 -11.30 7.62 0.96
C LYS A 412 -11.26 6.60 -0.20
N ASP A 413 -11.27 7.06 -1.44
CA ASP A 413 -11.15 6.24 -2.66
C ASP A 413 -9.78 5.56 -2.83
N SER A 414 -8.78 6.04 -2.08
CA SER A 414 -7.41 5.53 -2.07
C SER A 414 -7.14 4.60 -0.89
N ILE A 415 -8.12 4.45 0.00
CA ILE A 415 -8.12 3.51 1.13
C ILE A 415 -9.07 2.36 0.78
N ALA A 416 -8.58 1.13 0.88
CA ALA A 416 -9.44 -0.06 0.83
C ALA A 416 -9.44 -0.78 2.17
N LEU A 417 -10.64 -1.04 2.69
CA LEU A 417 -10.88 -1.87 3.85
C LEU A 417 -10.98 -3.34 3.39
N VAL A 418 -9.92 -4.11 3.64
CA VAL A 418 -9.87 -5.52 3.25
C VAL A 418 -10.18 -6.36 4.48
N THR A 419 -11.11 -7.31 4.36
CA THR A 419 -11.47 -8.22 5.45
C THR A 419 -10.72 -9.53 5.31
N TYR A 420 -10.12 -10.02 6.41
CA TYR A 420 -9.46 -11.32 6.46
C TYR A 420 -10.46 -12.47 6.26
N ARG A 421 -11.70 -12.27 6.71
CA ARG A 421 -12.81 -13.18 6.54
C ARG A 421 -13.45 -13.00 5.16
N GLY A 422 -14.01 -14.10 4.63
CA GLY A 422 -14.84 -14.05 3.42
C GLY A 422 -16.07 -13.16 3.62
N ARG A 423 -16.63 -12.66 2.52
CA ARG A 423 -17.74 -11.70 2.50
C ARG A 423 -18.92 -12.09 3.40
N GLU A 424 -19.33 -13.36 3.34
CA GLU A 424 -20.48 -13.88 4.11
C GLU A 424 -20.22 -14.02 5.62
N HIS A 425 -18.95 -13.99 6.03
CA HIS A 425 -18.54 -14.16 7.43
C HIS A 425 -17.91 -12.91 8.04
N SER A 426 -17.77 -11.85 7.25
CA SER A 426 -17.26 -10.57 7.70
C SER A 426 -18.31 -9.83 8.52
N ARG A 427 -17.89 -9.24 9.64
CA ARG A 427 -18.73 -8.38 10.47
C ARG A 427 -18.91 -6.98 9.89
N PHE A 428 -18.08 -6.60 8.92
CA PHE A 428 -18.09 -5.28 8.30
C PHE A 428 -18.87 -5.23 6.98
N THR A 429 -18.90 -6.33 6.23
CA THR A 429 -19.61 -6.38 4.94
C THR A 429 -21.10 -6.01 5.02
N PRO A 430 -21.86 -6.42 6.05
CA PRO A 430 -23.28 -6.06 6.17
C PRO A 430 -23.53 -4.59 6.55
N LEU A 431 -22.50 -3.80 6.82
CA LEU A 431 -22.64 -2.43 7.29
C LEU A 431 -22.69 -1.44 6.11
N ASP A 432 -23.62 -0.50 6.14
CA ASP A 432 -23.65 0.62 5.17
C ASP A 432 -22.62 1.70 5.51
N LYS A 433 -22.21 1.80 6.78
CA LYS A 433 -21.25 2.78 7.26
C LYS A 433 -20.43 2.26 8.44
N LEU A 434 -19.19 2.71 8.54
CA LEU A 434 -18.32 2.49 9.69
C LEU A 434 -17.93 3.84 10.30
N GLY A 435 -18.60 4.20 11.41
CA GLY A 435 -18.47 5.54 11.97
C GLY A 435 -19.02 6.60 11.00
N PRO A 436 -18.26 7.66 10.66
CA PRO A 436 -18.68 8.68 9.70
C PRO A 436 -18.40 8.28 8.23
N HIS A 437 -17.94 7.06 7.95
CA HIS A 437 -17.50 6.64 6.62
C HIS A 437 -18.52 5.69 5.97
N PRO A 438 -19.25 6.14 4.92
CA PRO A 438 -20.09 5.26 4.10
C PRO A 438 -19.24 4.22 3.37
N LEU A 439 -19.67 2.96 3.42
CA LEU A 439 -18.96 1.83 2.83
C LEU A 439 -19.49 1.54 1.43
N LYS A 440 -18.55 1.38 0.49
CA LYS A 440 -18.79 0.91 -0.87
C LYS A 440 -18.50 -0.59 -0.91
N ALA A 441 -19.53 -1.41 -0.75
CA ALA A 441 -19.46 -2.86 -0.74
C ALA A 441 -20.04 -3.44 -2.02
N PHE A 442 -19.50 -4.57 -2.50
CA PHE A 442 -20.14 -5.33 -3.56
C PHE A 442 -21.48 -5.90 -3.07
N THR A 443 -22.55 -5.68 -3.82
CA THR A 443 -23.91 -6.09 -3.43
C THR A 443 -24.16 -7.59 -3.64
N GLY A 444 -23.32 -8.28 -4.41
CA GLY A 444 -23.58 -9.66 -4.83
C GLY A 444 -24.23 -9.76 -6.20
N GLN A 445 -24.63 -8.64 -6.77
CA GLN A 445 -25.35 -8.57 -8.04
C GLN A 445 -24.48 -7.97 -9.14
N TYR A 446 -24.79 -8.37 -10.37
CA TYR A 446 -24.26 -7.75 -11.58
C TYR A 446 -25.43 -7.16 -12.35
N ASP A 447 -25.20 -6.04 -13.03
CA ASP A 447 -26.21 -5.43 -13.88
C ASP A 447 -26.41 -6.22 -15.20
N LEU A 448 -27.31 -5.74 -16.05
CA LEU A 448 -27.62 -6.38 -17.34
C LEU A 448 -26.41 -6.40 -18.31
N LEU A 449 -25.43 -5.53 -18.10
CA LEU A 449 -24.19 -5.47 -18.88
C LEU A 449 -23.08 -6.32 -18.24
N GLY A 450 -23.37 -7.00 -17.13
CA GLY A 450 -22.42 -7.83 -16.39
C GLY A 450 -21.45 -7.05 -15.52
N SER A 451 -21.69 -5.76 -15.27
CA SER A 451 -20.86 -4.94 -14.39
C SER A 451 -21.23 -5.17 -12.92
N PRO A 452 -20.25 -5.23 -12.00
CA PRO A 452 -20.54 -5.43 -10.58
C PRO A 452 -21.28 -4.23 -9.98
N VAL A 453 -22.37 -4.50 -9.26
CA VAL A 453 -23.15 -3.47 -8.55
C VAL A 453 -22.60 -3.27 -7.14
N TYR A 454 -22.30 -2.01 -6.80
CA TYR A 454 -21.80 -1.62 -5.48
C TYR A 454 -22.80 -0.75 -4.73
N SER A 455 -22.79 -0.81 -3.40
CA SER A 455 -23.53 0.12 -2.55
C SER A 455 -23.02 1.55 -2.69
N GLU A 456 -23.87 2.53 -2.37
CA GLU A 456 -23.49 3.93 -2.33
C GLU A 456 -22.52 4.18 -1.16
N GLY A 457 -21.30 4.56 -1.50
CA GLY A 457 -20.26 4.88 -0.52
C GLY A 457 -18.95 5.25 -1.18
N GLU A 458 -18.02 5.76 -0.37
CA GLU A 458 -16.71 6.22 -0.85
C GLU A 458 -15.56 5.30 -0.42
N LEU A 459 -15.71 4.60 0.71
CA LEU A 459 -14.68 3.72 1.24
C LEU A 459 -14.92 2.29 0.77
N LEU A 460 -14.07 1.79 -0.12
CA LEU A 460 -14.18 0.43 -0.65
C LEU A 460 -13.98 -0.60 0.46
N ILE A 461 -14.91 -1.55 0.56
CA ILE A 461 -14.76 -2.75 1.40
C ILE A 461 -14.89 -4.02 0.55
N ASP A 462 -13.95 -4.95 0.73
CA ASP A 462 -14.05 -6.29 0.15
C ASP A 462 -13.28 -7.33 0.98
N SER A 463 -13.55 -8.60 0.73
CA SER A 463 -12.78 -9.70 1.32
C SER A 463 -11.42 -9.86 0.65
N VAL A 464 -10.44 -10.39 1.40
CA VAL A 464 -9.11 -10.71 0.85
C VAL A 464 -9.16 -11.60 -0.39
N HIS A 465 -10.16 -12.49 -0.47
CA HIS A 465 -10.39 -13.40 -1.60
C HIS A 465 -10.80 -12.64 -2.88
N ARG A 466 -11.72 -11.69 -2.79
CA ARG A 466 -12.19 -10.90 -3.93
C ARG A 466 -11.24 -9.76 -4.30
N PHE A 467 -10.56 -9.18 -3.30
CA PHE A 467 -9.56 -8.13 -3.50
C PHE A 467 -8.24 -8.67 -4.08
N LYS A 468 -8.03 -9.99 -4.06
CA LYS A 468 -6.90 -10.63 -4.74
C LYS A 468 -6.81 -10.19 -6.22
N GLY A 469 -5.60 -9.94 -6.71
CA GLY A 469 -5.36 -9.38 -8.04
C GLY A 469 -5.43 -7.84 -8.10
N GLN A 470 -6.13 -7.19 -7.16
CA GLN A 470 -6.20 -5.73 -7.06
C GLN A 470 -5.09 -5.16 -6.14
N SER A 471 -5.07 -3.84 -5.97
CA SER A 471 -4.19 -3.13 -5.03
C SER A 471 -4.73 -1.73 -4.73
N ALA A 472 -4.41 -1.19 -3.55
CA ALA A 472 -4.71 0.20 -3.21
C ALA A 472 -3.51 0.90 -2.56
N PRO A 473 -3.43 2.24 -2.67
CA PRO A 473 -2.43 3.04 -1.97
C PRO A 473 -2.37 2.75 -0.47
N CYS A 474 -3.54 2.77 0.20
CA CYS A 474 -3.66 2.46 1.62
C CYS A 474 -4.57 1.24 1.81
N ILE A 475 -4.07 0.22 2.51
CA ILE A 475 -4.84 -0.95 2.91
C ILE A 475 -5.05 -0.93 4.42
N VAL A 476 -6.31 -1.01 4.83
CA VAL A 476 -6.68 -1.39 6.20
C VAL A 476 -7.08 -2.85 6.14
N PHE A 477 -6.23 -3.74 6.64
CA PHE A 477 -6.49 -5.18 6.63
C PHE A 477 -7.04 -5.60 8.01
N THR A 478 -8.34 -5.86 8.07
CA THR A 478 -9.07 -6.07 9.34
C THR A 478 -9.61 -7.48 9.51
N GLU A 479 -10.12 -7.77 10.70
CA GLU A 479 -10.63 -9.08 11.13
C GLU A 479 -9.58 -10.19 11.10
N ILE A 480 -8.29 -9.83 11.16
CA ILE A 480 -7.20 -10.82 11.14
C ILE A 480 -7.28 -11.61 12.44
N ASP A 481 -7.51 -12.90 12.30
CA ASP A 481 -7.84 -13.77 13.42
C ASP A 481 -7.56 -15.23 13.08
N PHE A 482 -6.65 -15.84 13.84
CA PHE A 482 -6.24 -17.24 13.77
C PHE A 482 -5.56 -17.62 15.10
N GLU A 483 -5.57 -18.90 15.42
CA GLU A 483 -4.92 -19.44 16.62
C GLU A 483 -3.44 -19.73 16.37
N GLU A 484 -3.14 -20.38 15.25
CA GLU A 484 -1.78 -20.69 14.81
C GLU A 484 -1.49 -20.04 13.45
N LEU A 485 -0.24 -19.62 13.22
CA LEU A 485 0.21 -19.11 11.93
C LEU A 485 0.56 -20.27 10.98
N ASP A 486 -0.47 -21.04 10.62
CA ASP A 486 -0.37 -22.12 9.64
C ASP A 486 -0.15 -21.60 8.21
N GLU A 487 -0.04 -22.51 7.24
CA GLU A 487 0.18 -22.13 5.84
C GLU A 487 -0.98 -21.32 5.26
N ALA A 488 -2.23 -21.63 5.64
CA ALA A 488 -3.41 -20.94 5.14
C ALA A 488 -3.48 -19.49 5.65
N ALA A 489 -3.21 -19.29 6.95
CA ALA A 489 -3.11 -17.99 7.58
C ALA A 489 -1.96 -17.18 6.99
N LEU A 490 -0.80 -17.82 6.78
CA LEU A 490 0.35 -17.19 6.15
C LEU A 490 0.04 -16.71 4.72
N ARG A 491 -0.60 -17.54 3.89
CA ARG A 491 -1.00 -17.16 2.53
C ARG A 491 -2.01 -16.00 2.57
N LYS A 492 -3.00 -16.01 3.47
CA LYS A 492 -3.94 -14.88 3.63
C LYS A 492 -3.24 -13.58 4.03
N LEU A 493 -2.29 -13.64 4.97
CA LEU A 493 -1.47 -12.48 5.32
C LEU A 493 -0.65 -12.01 4.13
N PHE A 494 0.04 -12.93 3.44
CA PHE A 494 0.82 -12.61 2.25
C PHE A 494 -0.04 -11.91 1.18
N VAL A 495 -1.21 -12.46 0.84
CA VAL A 495 -2.11 -11.85 -0.14
C VAL A 495 -2.55 -10.47 0.34
N GLY A 496 -3.11 -10.35 1.55
CA GLY A 496 -3.67 -9.09 2.04
C GLY A 496 -2.63 -7.97 2.19
N MET A 497 -1.45 -8.28 2.73
CA MET A 497 -0.38 -7.31 2.92
C MET A 497 0.23 -6.83 1.60
N THR A 498 0.38 -7.71 0.60
CA THR A 498 0.93 -7.35 -0.72
C THR A 498 -0.03 -6.50 -1.58
N ARG A 499 -1.26 -6.27 -1.12
CA ARG A 499 -2.21 -5.36 -1.79
C ARG A 499 -1.88 -3.89 -1.57
N ALA A 500 -1.12 -3.57 -0.54
CA ALA A 500 -0.74 -2.20 -0.21
C ALA A 500 0.40 -1.73 -1.12
N THR A 501 0.22 -0.58 -1.78
CA THR A 501 1.28 0.05 -2.59
C THR A 501 1.99 1.16 -1.84
N MET A 502 1.44 1.69 -0.74
CA MET A 502 2.07 2.76 0.04
C MET A 502 1.93 2.59 1.55
N LYS A 503 0.72 2.38 2.09
CA LYS A 503 0.51 2.26 3.55
C LYS A 503 -0.32 1.03 3.88
N LEU A 504 0.04 0.36 4.97
CA LEU A 504 -0.66 -0.81 5.49
C LEU A 504 -0.92 -0.65 6.99
N VAL A 505 -2.17 -0.86 7.38
CA VAL A 505 -2.56 -0.98 8.79
C VAL A 505 -3.25 -2.33 8.99
N LEU A 506 -2.74 -3.13 9.92
CA LEU A 506 -3.28 -4.43 10.29
C LEU A 506 -4.14 -4.30 11.54
N VAL A 507 -5.35 -4.84 11.52
CA VAL A 507 -6.22 -4.96 12.70
C VAL A 507 -6.34 -6.45 13.05
N VAL A 508 -5.63 -6.84 14.11
CA VAL A 508 -5.29 -8.23 14.43
C VAL A 508 -5.81 -8.60 15.80
N SER A 509 -6.37 -9.80 15.96
CA SER A 509 -6.76 -10.28 17.29
C SER A 509 -5.53 -10.45 18.17
N GLU A 510 -5.66 -10.29 19.49
CA GLU A 510 -4.52 -10.48 20.40
C GLU A 510 -3.87 -11.86 20.25
N ARG A 511 -4.68 -12.91 20.05
CA ARG A 511 -4.17 -14.27 19.81
C ARG A 511 -3.37 -14.38 18.51
N ALA A 512 -3.85 -13.82 17.41
CA ALA A 512 -3.14 -13.86 16.14
C ALA A 512 -1.87 -13.00 16.18
N ALA A 513 -1.92 -11.85 16.88
CA ALA A 513 -0.75 -11.00 17.09
C ALA A 513 0.34 -11.74 17.88
N LYS A 514 -0.05 -12.55 18.88
CA LYS A 514 0.87 -13.42 19.62
C LYS A 514 1.49 -14.48 18.71
N ALA A 515 0.68 -15.20 17.93
CA ALA A 515 1.18 -16.20 16.98
C ALA A 515 2.12 -15.61 15.91
N MET A 516 1.89 -14.37 15.46
CA MET A 516 2.78 -13.66 14.54
C MET A 516 4.13 -13.27 15.17
N LEU A 517 4.17 -13.05 16.49
CA LEU A 517 5.40 -12.72 17.23
C LEU A 517 6.20 -13.96 17.62
N GLU A 518 5.51 -15.07 17.91
CA GLU A 518 6.12 -16.34 18.35
C GLU A 518 6.80 -17.10 17.22
N ARG A 519 6.56 -16.73 15.95
CA ARG A 519 7.28 -17.31 14.82
C ARG A 519 8.76 -16.92 14.91
N PRO A 520 9.67 -17.88 15.13
CA PRO A 520 11.10 -17.59 15.12
C PRO A 520 11.45 -17.09 13.72
N GLY A 521 11.99 -15.87 13.64
CA GLY A 521 12.93 -15.58 12.56
C GLY A 521 14.19 -16.34 12.92
N ASP A 522 14.50 -17.39 12.18
CA ASP A 522 15.80 -18.07 12.27
C ASP A 522 16.96 -17.06 12.18
#